data_AF-A0A942SXE6-F1
#
_entry.id   AF-A0A942SXE6-F1
#
_cell.length_a   1.000
_cell.length_b   1.000
_cell.length_c   1.000
_cell.angle_alpha   90.00
_cell.angle_beta   90.00
_cell.angle_gamma   90.00
#
_symmetry.space_group_name_H-M   'P 1'
#
loop_
_entity.id
_entity.type
_entity.pdbx_description
1 polymer ?
#
loop_
_entity_poly.entity_id
_entity_poly.type
_entity_poly.pdbx_seq_one_letter_code
_entity_poly.pdbx_strand_id
1 'polypeptide(L)'
;MTSIDTSAATKLQALRTRRSLEHHTTTLWAAFAGKPIESVSVGHVVIRLHLALARVPEHRRRVALTAVRKAAITYKETSDVLHGRMRGAHVTQARLAEWQESLAAFVALLTESKQEQ
;
A
#
# COMPACT_ATOMS: atom_id res chain seq x y z
N MET A 1 -11.36 -11.65 -31.01
CA MET A 1 -10.89 -11.63 -29.61
C MET A 1 -10.08 -10.36 -29.40
N THR A 2 -10.69 -9.34 -28.82
CA THR A 2 -10.01 -8.07 -28.48
C THR A 2 -8.97 -8.35 -27.40
N SER A 3 -7.70 -8.30 -27.78
CA SER A 3 -6.59 -8.19 -26.83
C SER A 3 -6.79 -6.88 -26.07
N ILE A 4 -7.48 -6.96 -24.93
CA ILE A 4 -7.46 -5.88 -23.95
C ILE A 4 -5.99 -5.71 -23.63
N ASP A 5 -5.46 -4.53 -23.88
CA ASP A 5 -4.06 -4.20 -23.68
C ASP A 5 -3.72 -4.40 -22.20
N THR A 6 -3.25 -5.60 -21.86
CA THR A 6 -3.01 -6.06 -20.49
C THR A 6 -2.08 -5.10 -19.75
N SER A 7 -1.21 -4.42 -20.50
CA SER A 7 -0.34 -3.34 -20.01
C SER A 7 -1.12 -2.14 -19.45
N ALA A 8 -2.16 -1.68 -20.14
CA ALA A 8 -2.98 -0.55 -19.72
C ALA A 8 -3.80 -0.90 -18.46
N ALA A 9 -4.41 -2.09 -18.43
CA ALA A 9 -5.14 -2.59 -17.26
C ALA A 9 -4.22 -2.73 -16.04
N THR A 10 -3.01 -3.30 -16.22
CA THR A 10 -2.00 -3.42 -15.17
C THR A 10 -1.55 -2.05 -14.64
N LYS A 11 -1.32 -1.07 -15.53
CA LYS A 11 -0.98 0.31 -15.11
C LYS A 11 -2.10 0.96 -14.30
N LEU A 12 -3.35 0.79 -14.72
CA LEU A 12 -4.50 1.30 -13.98
C LEU A 12 -4.60 0.66 -12.58
N GLN A 13 -4.39 -0.65 -12.48
CA GLN A 13 -4.38 -1.34 -11.20
C GLN A 13 -3.22 -0.88 -10.32
N ALA A 14 -2.02 -0.72 -10.88
CA ALA A 14 -0.86 -0.19 -10.17
C ALA A 14 -1.14 1.22 -9.61
N LEU A 15 -1.76 2.10 -10.42
CA LEU A 15 -2.13 3.44 -9.99
C LEU A 15 -3.12 3.42 -8.83
N ARG A 16 -4.16 2.58 -8.92
CA ARG A 16 -5.19 2.43 -7.87
C ARG A 16 -4.59 1.94 -6.56
N THR A 17 -3.82 0.86 -6.59
CA THR A 17 -3.16 0.29 -5.41
C THR A 17 -2.21 1.30 -4.78
N ARG A 18 -1.37 1.95 -5.60
CA ARG A 18 -0.42 2.97 -5.13
C ARG A 18 -1.11 4.13 -4.43
N ARG A 19 -2.14 4.71 -5.05
CA ARG A 19 -2.90 5.83 -4.47
C ARG A 19 -3.57 5.44 -3.16
N SER A 20 -4.07 4.21 -3.05
CA SER A 20 -4.66 3.72 -1.81
C SER A 20 -3.61 3.67 -0.68
N LEU A 21 -2.43 3.10 -0.93
CA LEU A 21 -1.34 3.07 0.05
C LEU A 21 -0.87 4.48 0.43
N GLU A 22 -0.74 5.38 -0.54
CA GLU A 22 -0.41 6.80 -0.32
C GLU A 22 -1.44 7.48 0.57
N HIS A 23 -2.73 7.31 0.29
CA HIS A 23 -3.80 7.87 1.09
C HIS A 23 -3.74 7.36 2.53
N HIS A 24 -3.70 6.04 2.74
CA HIS A 24 -3.75 5.46 4.08
C HIS A 24 -2.53 5.84 4.94
N THR A 25 -1.33 5.87 4.34
CA THR A 25 -0.11 6.27 5.05
C THR A 25 -0.06 7.77 5.34
N THR A 26 -0.59 8.60 4.45
CA THR A 26 -0.71 10.04 4.66
C THR A 26 -1.71 10.35 5.76
N THR A 27 -2.88 9.69 5.75
CA THR A 27 -3.89 9.79 6.82
C THR A 27 -3.33 9.36 8.17
N LEU A 28 -2.60 8.24 8.21
CA LEU A 28 -1.96 7.77 9.44
C LEU A 28 -0.95 8.79 9.98
N TRP A 29 -0.13 9.36 9.10
CA TRP A 29 0.85 10.39 9.50
C TRP A 29 0.18 11.67 9.96
N ALA A 30 -0.85 12.14 9.25
CA ALA A 30 -1.62 13.32 9.62
C ALA A 30 -2.18 13.18 11.04
N ALA A 31 -2.78 12.03 11.35
CA ALA A 31 -3.28 11.71 12.68
C ALA A 31 -2.16 11.68 13.73
N PHE A 32 -1.02 11.03 13.43
CA PHE A 32 0.11 10.96 14.35
C PHE A 32 0.75 12.33 14.62
N ALA A 33 0.84 13.18 13.59
CA ALA A 33 1.44 14.51 13.67
C ALA A 33 0.46 15.58 14.21
N GLY A 34 -0.81 15.24 14.42
CA GLY A 34 -1.85 16.21 14.81
C GLY A 34 -2.08 17.30 13.77
N LYS A 35 -1.92 16.98 12.47
CA LYS A 35 -2.00 17.93 11.36
C LYS A 35 -3.14 17.60 10.40
N PRO A 36 -3.74 18.60 9.74
CA PRO A 36 -4.71 18.35 8.68
C PRO A 36 -4.04 17.62 7.52
N ILE A 37 -4.77 16.71 6.85
CA ILE A 37 -4.22 15.82 5.82
C ILE A 37 -3.66 16.61 4.63
N GLU A 38 -4.26 17.76 4.31
CA GLU A 38 -3.87 18.65 3.21
C GLU A 38 -2.47 19.26 3.43
N SER A 39 -2.03 19.32 4.69
CA SER A 39 -0.70 19.84 5.05
C SER A 39 0.41 18.78 5.02
N VAL A 40 0.07 17.53 4.70
CA VAL A 40 1.01 16.42 4.69
C VAL A 40 1.42 16.06 3.26
N SER A 41 2.71 16.15 2.95
CA SER A 41 3.26 15.70 1.67
C SER A 41 3.07 14.19 1.48
N VAL A 42 2.77 13.70 0.28
CA VAL A 42 2.64 12.26 -0.03
C VAL A 42 3.98 11.50 -0.04
N GLY A 43 5.12 12.19 0.13
CA GLY A 43 6.46 11.58 0.17
C GLY A 43 6.70 10.59 1.34
N HIS A 44 7.77 9.80 1.23
CA HIS A 44 8.25 8.87 2.28
C HIS A 44 7.24 7.78 2.70
N VAL A 45 6.38 7.32 1.79
CA VAL A 45 5.35 6.29 2.03
C VAL A 45 5.92 5.05 2.73
N VAL A 46 7.06 4.52 2.28
CA VAL A 46 7.67 3.30 2.86
C VAL A 46 8.04 3.48 4.33
N ILE A 47 8.57 4.65 4.71
CA ILE A 47 8.89 4.96 6.10
C ILE A 47 7.59 5.03 6.91
N ARG A 48 6.56 5.69 6.37
CA ARG A 48 5.26 5.86 7.03
C ARG A 48 4.45 4.58 7.16
N LEU A 49 4.61 3.61 6.25
CA LEU A 49 4.00 2.28 6.41
C LEU A 49 4.41 1.63 7.73
N HIS A 50 5.64 1.84 8.19
CA HIS A 50 6.14 1.27 9.44
C HIS A 50 5.53 1.91 10.68
N LEU A 51 5.02 3.14 10.60
CA LEU A 51 4.34 3.78 11.72
C LEU A 51 3.06 3.04 12.13
N ALA A 52 2.48 2.26 11.22
CA ALA A 52 1.32 1.45 11.54
C ALA A 52 1.62 0.43 12.66
N LEU A 53 2.88 -0.02 12.78
CA LEU A 53 3.32 -0.95 13.82
C LEU A 53 3.24 -0.35 15.23
N ALA A 54 3.38 0.97 15.36
CA ALA A 54 3.28 1.63 16.66
C ALA A 54 1.88 1.53 17.27
N ARG A 55 0.85 1.30 16.44
CA ARG A 55 -0.55 1.14 16.86
C ARG A 55 -0.95 -0.30 17.15
N VAL A 56 -0.07 -1.26 16.87
CA VAL A 56 -0.37 -2.70 17.00
C VAL A 56 0.15 -3.22 18.34
N PRO A 57 -0.67 -3.98 19.11
CA PRO A 57 -0.23 -4.66 20.32
C PRO A 57 0.99 -5.54 20.08
N GLU A 58 1.87 -5.65 21.07
CA GLU A 58 3.16 -6.33 20.93
C GLU A 58 3.04 -7.76 20.40
N HIS A 59 2.09 -8.53 20.92
CA HIS A 59 1.85 -9.92 20.53
C HIS A 59 1.47 -10.09 19.05
N ARG A 60 0.98 -9.04 18.37
CA ARG A 60 0.64 -9.05 16.93
C ARG A 60 1.68 -8.36 16.04
N ARG A 61 2.70 -7.69 16.62
CA ARG A 61 3.68 -6.89 15.85
C ARG A 61 4.42 -7.69 14.78
N ARG A 62 4.68 -8.98 15.00
CA ARG A 62 5.36 -9.83 14.00
C ARG A 62 4.51 -10.04 12.74
N VAL A 63 3.23 -10.32 12.91
CA VAL A 63 2.27 -10.47 11.80
C VAL A 63 2.08 -9.13 11.09
N ALA A 64 1.93 -8.07 11.87
CA ALA A 64 1.83 -6.70 11.38
C ALA A 64 3.05 -6.25 10.56
N LEU A 65 4.27 -6.57 11.02
CA LEU A 65 5.51 -6.28 10.30
C LEU A 65 5.53 -6.97 8.93
N THR A 66 4.97 -8.17 8.84
CA THR A 66 4.88 -8.91 7.57
C THR A 66 3.94 -8.21 6.60
N ALA A 67 2.75 -7.77 7.06
CA ALA A 67 1.81 -7.00 6.24
C ALA A 67 2.42 -5.67 5.75
N VAL A 68 3.08 -4.94 6.65
CA VAL A 68 3.77 -3.67 6.32
C VAL A 68 4.87 -3.87 5.27
N ARG A 69 5.70 -4.91 5.40
CA ARG A 69 6.75 -5.22 4.41
C ARG A 69 6.17 -5.56 3.05
N LYS A 70 5.11 -6.38 3.01
CA LYS A 70 4.41 -6.73 1.76
C LYS A 70 3.79 -5.48 1.10
N ALA A 71 3.21 -4.58 1.88
CA ALA A 71 2.69 -3.30 1.37
C ALA A 71 3.81 -2.40 0.82
N ALA A 72 4.99 -2.37 1.46
CA ALA A 72 6.14 -1.60 0.97
C ALA A 72 6.68 -2.14 -0.36
N ILE A 73 6.78 -3.46 -0.50
CA ILE A 73 7.15 -4.11 -1.77
C ILE A 73 6.11 -3.78 -2.85
N THR A 74 4.82 -3.92 -2.54
CA THR A 74 3.72 -3.56 -3.45
C THR A 74 3.81 -2.09 -3.88
N TYR A 75 4.10 -1.16 -2.97
CA TYR A 75 4.27 0.25 -3.30
C TYR A 75 5.44 0.50 -4.28
N LYS A 76 6.55 -0.22 -4.10
CA LYS A 76 7.70 -0.15 -5.00
C LYS A 76 7.35 -0.69 -6.39
N GLU A 77 6.76 -1.88 -6.47
CA GLU A 77 6.43 -2.51 -7.75
C GLU A 77 5.40 -1.74 -8.56
N THR A 78 4.37 -1.23 -7.89
CA THR A 78 3.39 -0.35 -8.52
C THR A 78 4.07 0.93 -9.05
N SER A 79 5.05 1.48 -8.32
CA SER A 79 5.90 2.56 -8.84
C SER A 79 6.67 2.13 -10.09
N ASP A 80 7.29 0.97 -10.07
CA ASP A 80 8.12 0.47 -11.17
C ASP A 80 7.28 0.24 -12.44
N VAL A 81 6.05 -0.25 -12.30
CA VAL A 81 5.10 -0.37 -13.42
C VAL A 81 4.70 0.99 -13.99
N LEU A 82 4.37 1.96 -13.13
CA LEU A 82 3.93 3.28 -13.56
C LEU A 82 5.04 4.07 -14.27
N HIS A 83 6.29 3.90 -13.84
CA HIS A 83 7.45 4.56 -14.44
C HIS A 83 8.12 3.72 -15.54
N GLY A 84 7.54 2.58 -15.92
CA GLY A 84 8.07 1.72 -16.99
C GLY A 84 9.36 0.96 -16.64
N ARG A 85 9.79 0.95 -15.38
CA ARG A 85 10.91 0.12 -14.88
C ARG A 85 10.54 -1.37 -14.81
N MET A 86 9.26 -1.66 -14.66
CA MET A 86 8.68 -2.99 -14.79
C MET A 86 7.64 -2.97 -15.92
N ARG A 87 7.79 -3.85 -16.92
CA ARG A 87 6.81 -3.93 -18.02
C ARG A 87 5.51 -4.52 -17.49
N GLY A 88 4.39 -3.81 -17.65
CA GLY A 88 3.08 -4.27 -17.21
C GLY A 88 2.66 -5.63 -17.80
N ALA A 89 3.13 -5.95 -19.00
CA ALA A 89 2.93 -7.25 -19.64
C ALA A 89 3.58 -8.44 -18.90
N HIS A 90 4.56 -8.19 -18.02
CA HIS A 90 5.23 -9.23 -17.23
C HIS A 90 4.59 -9.41 -15.85
N VAL A 91 3.58 -8.60 -15.51
CA VAL A 91 2.84 -8.73 -14.25
C VAL A 91 1.75 -9.77 -14.44
N THR A 92 1.90 -10.91 -13.78
CA THR A 92 0.93 -12.01 -13.83
C THR A 92 -0.33 -11.67 -13.03
N GLN A 93 -1.44 -12.37 -13.31
CA GLN A 93 -2.66 -12.25 -12.51
C GLN A 93 -2.43 -12.60 -11.03
N ALA A 94 -1.59 -13.60 -10.76
CA ALA A 94 -1.19 -13.93 -9.38
C ALA A 94 -0.51 -12.73 -8.69
N ARG A 95 0.37 -12.00 -9.39
CA ARG A 95 1.02 -10.83 -8.79
C ARG A 95 0.05 -9.67 -8.54
N LEU A 96 -0.94 -9.48 -9.42
CA LEU A 96 -2.02 -8.51 -9.19
C LEU A 96 -2.85 -8.87 -7.96
N ALA A 97 -3.15 -10.15 -7.74
CA ALA A 97 -3.83 -10.63 -6.55
C ALA A 97 -2.99 -10.37 -5.28
N GLU A 98 -1.70 -10.67 -5.32
CA GLU A 98 -0.78 -10.40 -4.20
C GLU A 98 -0.72 -8.91 -3.81
N TRP A 99 -0.80 -7.99 -4.77
CA TRP A 99 -0.90 -6.56 -4.49
C TRP A 99 -2.18 -6.21 -3.74
N GLN A 100 -3.32 -6.79 -4.14
CA GLN A 100 -4.60 -6.57 -3.50
C GLN A 100 -4.62 -7.16 -2.08
N GLU A 101 -4.11 -8.37 -1.89
CA GLU A 101 -3.95 -9.01 -0.58
C GLU A 101 -3.05 -8.18 0.34
N SER A 102 -1.93 -7.69 -0.18
CA SER A 102 -0.99 -6.86 0.59
C SER A 102 -1.62 -5.55 1.02
N LEU A 103 -2.40 -4.91 0.15
CA LEU A 103 -3.17 -3.72 0.48
C LEU A 103 -4.24 -4.04 1.52
N ALA A 104 -5.04 -5.09 1.32
CA ALA A 104 -6.11 -5.49 2.23
C ALA A 104 -5.58 -5.80 3.64
N ALA A 105 -4.47 -6.55 3.74
CA ALA A 105 -3.83 -6.85 5.02
C ALA A 105 -3.33 -5.59 5.73
N PHE A 106 -2.79 -4.61 4.99
CA PHE A 106 -2.39 -3.33 5.57
C PHE A 106 -3.58 -2.49 6.03
N VAL A 107 -4.67 -2.46 5.26
CA VAL A 107 -5.91 -1.74 5.63
C VAL A 107 -6.54 -2.37 6.88
N ALA A 108 -6.64 -3.70 6.93
CA ALA A 108 -7.19 -4.43 8.08
C ALA A 108 -6.44 -4.10 9.38
N LEU A 109 -5.11 -4.02 9.29
CA LEU A 109 -4.26 -3.62 10.41
C LEU A 109 -4.61 -2.22 10.94
N LEU A 110 -4.96 -1.27 10.06
CA LEU A 110 -5.34 0.09 10.46
C LEU A 110 -6.75 0.17 11.05
N THR A 111 -7.66 -0.73 10.67
CA THR A 111 -9.04 -0.77 11.18
C THR A 111 -9.15 -1.47 12.53
N GLU A 112 -8.46 -2.60 12.71
CA GLU A 112 -8.49 -3.36 13.97
C GLU A 112 -7.85 -2.57 15.12
N SER A 113 -6.82 -1.77 14.82
CA SER A 113 -6.17 -0.87 15.78
C SER A 113 -7.09 0.22 16.35
N LYS A 114 -8.30 0.41 15.80
CA LYS A 114 -9.30 1.38 16.30
C LYS A 114 -10.31 0.75 17.28
N GLN A 115 -10.40 -0.58 17.36
CA GLN A 115 -11.40 -1.26 18.21
C GLN A 115 -10.87 -1.63 19.59
N GLU A 116 -9.55 -1.62 19.78
CA GLU A 116 -8.89 -1.96 21.06
C GLU A 116 -8.45 -0.71 21.87
N GLN A 117 -8.81 0.49 21.42
CA GLN A 117 -8.56 1.79 22.09
C GLN A 117 -9.86 2.36 22.65
#